data_AF-A0A2D6YEZ9-F1
#
_entry.id   AF-A0A2D6YEZ9-F1
#
_cell.length_a   1.000
_cell.length_b   1.000
_cell.length_c   1.000
_cell.angle_alpha   90.00
_cell.angle_beta   90.00
_cell.angle_gamma   90.00
#
_symmetry.space_group_name_H-M   'P 1'
#
loop_
_entity.id
_entity.type
_entity.pdbx_description
1 polymer ?
#
loop_
_entity_poly.entity_id
_entity_poly.type
_entity_poly.pdbx_seq_one_letter_code
_entity_poly.pdbx_strand_id
1 'polypeptide(L)'
;MPNVFRKIQDPGSWMNYPIQADRSQQTMLPNSTIILADMNANVCHAIHQLLRYNVIQIKEDLEFGRATVASMYSEYNDKSNDSARKSEIRSQMIDEALLLGTIDRTELERLFDEENDQFKAIYERTCSSEHFQFLMLLDIQQRNGVYQLDTNQDLNDFYERPAGASNEEYQLKKIEDIIGHFSESDADQIIENVGQMYRIISNIELKTECPTQHVLSIGDELHDRMGDDLMVLIFLNRLIEIDPQFKSILSNHTLAFIECFFKIQSKSDIQPGVYWDTDREDLGVQTLPYFQTSKSFHELCLKMEILLAYSPEDFETYHQTITQCVKTYLKRVSLAEVVMVDHQPMLISHAPMVMSESDIPINKDYFDQTGISFEKFCQRYNQYLTYMKGKPEKYLLFKDTPELNLKDSVQTNVEKINCVISDPQRLLYLLSLDTANHNILSLFVGNRNDQQRPFPGSFKNLHGHNPALFVGEHVVCIESANAQIKPGHSHSYHPDQQDTAVIIGEFDWYTKIETRLKDPASITGKISVFVSPQKVSSKRSYDNDNENDSNLPNTKKNK
;
A
#
# COMPACT_ATOMS: atom_id res chain seq x y z
N MET A 1 -3.15 -0.12 26.42
CA MET A 1 -4.26 0.87 26.48
C MET A 1 -4.04 2.06 25.54
N PRO A 2 -4.99 2.32 24.61
CA PRO A 2 -5.02 3.43 23.66
C PRO A 2 -4.88 4.89 24.20
N ASN A 3 -3.71 5.51 24.12
CA ASN A 3 -3.50 6.95 23.89
C ASN A 3 -4.06 7.39 22.50
N VAL A 4 -5.38 7.33 22.31
CA VAL A 4 -6.07 7.66 21.04
C VAL A 4 -5.84 9.13 20.61
N PHE A 5 -5.42 10.01 21.54
CA PHE A 5 -5.31 11.44 21.30
C PHE A 5 -3.87 11.95 21.34
N ARG A 6 -3.20 11.91 20.19
CA ARG A 6 -2.15 12.89 19.88
C ARG A 6 -2.58 13.74 18.69
N LYS A 7 -2.96 14.99 18.99
CA LYS A 7 -3.24 16.14 18.09
C LYS A 7 -3.93 15.78 16.77
N ILE A 8 -5.18 16.23 16.62
CA ILE A 8 -5.82 16.46 15.31
C ILE A 8 -4.75 17.10 14.40
N GLN A 9 -4.21 16.31 13.47
CA GLN A 9 -3.33 16.81 12.43
C GLN A 9 -4.19 17.54 11.41
N ASP A 10 -3.57 18.38 10.57
CA ASP A 10 -4.22 19.32 9.64
C ASP A 10 -5.65 18.92 9.21
N PRO A 11 -6.66 19.80 9.36
CA PRO A 11 -8.02 19.57 8.91
C PRO A 11 -8.02 19.15 7.42
N GLY A 12 -8.39 17.90 7.14
CA GLY A 12 -8.30 17.28 5.80
C GLY A 12 -7.30 16.13 5.68
N SER A 13 -6.50 15.84 6.71
CA SER A 13 -5.65 14.64 6.76
C SER A 13 -6.48 13.36 6.91
N TRP A 14 -6.08 12.29 6.22
CA TRP A 14 -6.66 10.94 6.37
C TRP A 14 -6.48 10.34 7.77
N MET A 15 -5.62 10.96 8.58
CA MET A 15 -5.41 10.65 10.00
C MET A 15 -6.56 11.16 10.90
N ASN A 16 -7.58 11.80 10.32
CA ASN A 16 -8.81 12.19 11.01
C ASN A 16 -9.99 11.41 10.42
N TYR A 17 -11.02 11.18 11.21
CA TYR A 17 -12.28 10.64 10.68
C TYR A 17 -12.93 11.65 9.70
N PRO A 18 -13.42 11.22 8.52
CA PRO A 18 -13.94 12.14 7.51
C PRO A 18 -15.24 12.80 7.98
N ILE A 19 -15.23 14.14 8.05
CA ILE A 19 -16.39 14.91 8.51
C ILE A 19 -17.55 14.83 7.50
N GLN A 20 -18.77 15.05 7.97
CA GLN A 20 -19.98 14.96 7.14
C GLN A 20 -19.97 15.88 5.91
N ALA A 21 -19.30 17.04 6.02
CA ALA A 21 -19.12 17.96 4.89
C ALA A 21 -18.30 17.31 3.75
N ASP A 22 -17.25 16.55 4.08
CA ASP A 22 -16.43 15.84 3.09
C ASP A 22 -17.21 14.67 2.50
N ARG A 23 -17.96 13.95 3.34
CA ARG A 23 -18.80 12.80 2.92
C ARG A 23 -19.97 13.17 2.00
N SER A 24 -20.40 14.43 2.01
CA SER A 24 -21.59 14.90 1.26
C SER A 24 -21.27 15.65 -0.04
N GLN A 25 -20.00 16.00 -0.28
CA GLN A 25 -19.60 16.78 -1.46
C GLN A 25 -19.38 15.95 -2.73
N GLN A 26 -19.28 14.62 -2.63
CA GLN A 26 -18.94 13.76 -3.78
C GLN A 26 -20.14 12.90 -4.17
N THR A 27 -20.94 13.40 -5.12
CA THR A 27 -21.99 12.60 -5.78
C THR A 27 -21.37 11.63 -6.78
N MET A 28 -21.40 10.34 -6.47
CA MET A 28 -21.08 9.28 -7.42
C MET A 28 -22.34 8.88 -8.20
N LEU A 29 -22.20 8.60 -9.49
CA LEU A 29 -23.31 8.06 -10.27
C LEU A 29 -23.56 6.58 -9.92
N PRO A 30 -24.80 6.09 -10.15
CA PRO A 30 -25.08 4.65 -10.12
C PRO A 30 -24.14 3.86 -11.03
N ASN A 31 -23.74 2.69 -10.55
CA ASN A 31 -22.77 1.77 -11.16
C ASN A 31 -21.36 2.34 -11.33
N SER A 32 -20.89 3.18 -10.40
CA SER A 32 -19.51 3.69 -10.47
C SER A 32 -18.48 2.67 -9.98
N THR A 33 -17.28 2.63 -10.58
CA THR A 33 -16.14 1.89 -9.99
C THR A 33 -15.31 2.81 -9.10
N ILE A 34 -15.11 2.41 -7.85
CA ILE A 34 -14.15 3.06 -6.96
C ILE A 34 -12.78 2.44 -7.20
N ILE A 35 -11.78 3.27 -7.43
CA ILE A 35 -10.39 2.85 -7.58
C ILE A 35 -9.58 3.29 -6.36
N LEU A 36 -9.00 2.33 -5.65
CA LEU A 36 -7.94 2.56 -4.66
C LEU A 36 -6.60 2.51 -5.41
N ALA A 37 -6.06 3.68 -5.76
CA ALA A 37 -4.94 3.77 -6.71
C ALA A 37 -3.61 3.25 -6.18
N ASP A 38 -3.32 3.53 -4.91
CA ASP A 38 -2.06 3.20 -4.25
C ASP A 38 -2.29 3.18 -2.73
N MET A 39 -2.40 1.96 -2.19
CA MET A 39 -2.68 1.77 -0.76
C MET A 39 -1.45 1.98 0.13
N ASN A 40 -0.22 1.82 -0.38
CA ASN A 40 1.03 1.78 0.39
C ASN A 40 0.94 0.89 1.65
N ALA A 41 0.17 -0.21 1.61
CA ALA A 41 -0.16 -1.04 2.78
C ALA A 41 -0.80 -0.27 3.98
N ASN A 42 -1.41 0.88 3.73
CA ASN A 42 -2.07 1.72 4.73
C ASN A 42 -3.59 1.48 4.78
N VAL A 43 -4.01 0.61 5.68
CA VAL A 43 -5.43 0.24 5.86
C VAL A 43 -6.29 1.41 6.32
N CYS A 44 -5.79 2.21 7.27
CA CYS A 44 -6.54 3.35 7.77
C CYS A 44 -6.81 4.38 6.68
N HIS A 45 -5.84 4.61 5.78
CA HIS A 45 -6.03 5.45 4.61
C HIS A 45 -7.11 4.88 3.67
N ALA A 46 -7.06 3.58 3.35
CA ALA A 46 -8.07 2.96 2.49
C ALA A 46 -9.48 3.04 3.10
N ILE A 47 -9.64 2.73 4.39
CA ILE A 47 -10.90 2.85 5.13
C ILE A 47 -11.38 4.31 5.14
N HIS A 48 -10.49 5.25 5.46
CA HIS A 48 -10.81 6.68 5.46
C HIS A 48 -11.40 7.11 4.11
N GLN A 49 -10.77 6.71 3.01
CA GLN A 49 -11.22 7.10 1.68
C GLN A 49 -12.58 6.45 1.35
N LEU A 50 -12.77 5.17 1.64
CA LEU A 50 -14.08 4.53 1.43
C LEU A 50 -15.19 5.15 2.30
N LEU A 51 -14.88 5.59 3.51
CA LEU A 51 -15.80 6.35 4.37
C LEU A 51 -16.11 7.74 3.79
N ARG A 52 -15.09 8.44 3.29
CA ARG A 52 -15.18 9.75 2.64
C ARG A 52 -16.07 9.70 1.40
N TYR A 53 -15.89 8.69 0.54
CA TYR A 53 -16.76 8.47 -0.63
C TYR A 53 -18.08 7.77 -0.30
N ASN A 54 -18.38 7.60 1.00
CA ASN A 54 -19.63 7.05 1.48
C ASN A 54 -19.95 5.63 0.94
N VAL A 55 -18.90 4.85 0.66
CA VAL A 55 -18.98 3.47 0.15
C VAL A 55 -19.26 2.49 1.29
N ILE A 56 -18.57 2.70 2.42
CA ILE A 56 -18.67 1.86 3.61
C ILE A 56 -19.19 2.64 4.82
N GLN A 57 -19.53 1.90 5.86
CA GLN A 57 -19.68 2.38 7.22
C GLN A 57 -19.13 1.36 8.23
N ILE A 58 -18.76 1.80 9.43
CA ILE A 58 -18.41 0.94 10.57
C ILE A 58 -19.61 0.88 11.51
N LYS A 59 -20.20 -0.30 11.70
CA LYS A 59 -21.33 -0.49 12.62
C LYS A 59 -20.94 -0.12 14.05
N GLU A 60 -21.91 0.44 14.77
CA GLU A 60 -21.78 0.60 16.22
C GLU A 60 -21.67 -0.77 16.91
N ASP A 61 -20.69 -0.91 17.80
CA ASP A 61 -20.49 -2.10 18.62
C ASP A 61 -20.62 -1.74 20.10
N LEU A 62 -21.85 -1.88 20.60
CA LEU A 62 -22.17 -1.55 22.00
C LEU A 62 -21.46 -2.47 23.00
N GLU A 63 -21.22 -3.73 22.63
CA GLU A 63 -20.48 -4.66 23.49
C GLU A 63 -19.01 -4.26 23.57
N PHE A 64 -18.45 -3.78 22.46
CA PHE A 64 -17.09 -3.26 22.43
C PHE A 64 -16.97 -2.01 23.28
N GLY A 65 -17.88 -1.05 23.08
CA GLY A 65 -17.93 0.17 23.89
C GLY A 65 -18.00 -0.15 25.39
N ARG A 66 -18.88 -1.07 25.81
CA ARG A 66 -18.99 -1.51 27.20
C ARG A 66 -17.72 -2.16 27.74
N ALA A 67 -17.06 -3.01 26.95
CA ALA A 67 -15.81 -3.66 27.35
C ALA A 67 -14.69 -2.62 27.56
N THR A 68 -14.55 -1.67 26.64
CA THR A 68 -13.58 -0.56 26.74
C THR A 68 -13.83 0.29 27.98
N VAL A 69 -15.09 0.68 28.21
CA VAL A 69 -15.48 1.43 29.42
C VAL A 69 -15.16 0.65 30.68
N ALA A 70 -15.51 -0.65 30.75
CA ALA A 70 -15.22 -1.48 31.92
C ALA A 70 -13.72 -1.57 32.21
N SER A 71 -12.89 -1.72 31.17
CA SER A 71 -11.44 -1.79 31.28
C SER A 71 -10.84 -0.48 31.83
N MET A 72 -11.23 0.67 31.25
CA MET A 72 -10.74 1.99 31.67
C MET A 72 -11.12 2.33 33.11
N TYR A 73 -12.37 2.03 33.51
CA TYR A 73 -12.80 2.22 34.89
C TYR A 73 -12.09 1.28 35.87
N SER A 74 -11.77 0.05 35.45
CA SER A 74 -10.99 -0.87 36.28
C SER A 74 -9.58 -0.33 36.52
N GLU A 75 -8.92 0.18 35.48
CA GLU A 75 -7.58 0.77 35.58
C GLU A 75 -7.59 2.04 36.44
N TYR A 76 -8.55 2.94 36.24
CA TYR A 76 -8.70 4.14 37.06
C TYR A 76 -8.87 3.84 38.56
N ASN A 77 -9.63 2.80 38.88
CA ASN A 77 -9.96 2.40 40.24
C ASN A 77 -8.89 1.51 40.90
N ASP A 78 -7.88 1.05 40.17
CA ASP A 78 -6.79 0.28 40.78
C ASP A 78 -6.09 1.13 41.85
N LYS A 79 -5.88 0.51 43.02
CA LYS A 79 -5.21 1.12 44.17
C LYS A 79 -3.69 1.20 43.99
N SER A 80 -3.13 0.42 43.06
CA SER A 80 -1.71 0.44 42.73
C SER A 80 -1.30 1.69 41.91
N ASN A 81 -2.26 2.27 41.18
CA ASN A 81 -2.02 3.42 40.31
C ASN A 81 -1.83 4.72 41.11
N ASP A 82 -0.78 5.47 40.75
CA ASP A 82 -0.51 6.77 41.35
C ASP A 82 -1.52 7.85 40.88
N SER A 83 -1.50 9.01 41.55
CA SER A 83 -2.44 10.09 41.21
C SER A 83 -2.23 10.67 39.82
N ALA A 84 -1.01 10.60 39.27
CA ALA A 84 -0.71 11.13 37.94
C ALA A 84 -1.33 10.24 36.87
N ARG A 85 -1.19 8.91 36.99
CA ARG A 85 -1.81 7.94 36.09
C ARG A 85 -3.34 8.03 36.14
N LYS A 86 -3.92 8.17 37.34
CA LYS A 86 -5.38 8.37 37.46
C LYS A 86 -5.85 9.66 36.78
N SER A 87 -5.09 10.74 36.94
CA SER A 87 -5.38 12.00 36.25
C SER A 87 -5.30 11.88 34.73
N GLU A 88 -4.35 11.09 34.22
CA GLU A 88 -4.19 10.82 32.79
C GLU A 88 -5.40 10.05 32.25
N ILE A 89 -5.77 8.93 32.89
CA ILE A 89 -6.92 8.11 32.51
C ILE A 89 -8.22 8.94 32.54
N ARG A 90 -8.42 9.74 33.59
CA ARG A 90 -9.58 10.65 33.69
C ARG A 90 -9.63 11.62 32.50
N SER A 91 -8.50 12.25 32.15
CA SER A 91 -8.45 13.17 31.01
C SER A 91 -8.82 12.46 29.71
N GLN A 92 -8.26 11.27 29.47
CA GLN A 92 -8.54 10.47 28.27
C GLN A 92 -10.02 10.16 28.13
N MET A 93 -10.68 9.68 29.19
CA MET A 93 -12.11 9.35 29.14
C MET A 93 -12.99 10.57 28.85
N ILE A 94 -12.65 11.74 29.41
CA ILE A 94 -13.37 13.00 29.15
C ILE A 94 -13.12 13.46 27.70
N ASP A 95 -11.87 13.43 27.23
CA ASP A 95 -11.49 13.82 25.88
C ASP A 95 -12.18 12.96 24.82
N GLU A 96 -12.32 11.66 25.09
CA GLU A 96 -13.09 10.73 24.28
C GLU A 96 -14.57 11.08 24.26
N ALA A 97 -15.21 11.22 25.43
CA ALA A 97 -16.64 11.53 25.54
C ALA A 97 -17.02 12.85 24.84
N LEU A 98 -16.08 13.79 24.71
CA LEU A 98 -16.26 15.04 23.98
C LEU A 98 -16.43 14.86 22.46
N LEU A 99 -16.02 13.72 21.87
CA LEU A 99 -16.09 13.49 20.43
C LEU A 99 -17.51 13.59 19.85
N LEU A 100 -18.53 13.23 20.63
CA LEU A 100 -19.92 13.34 20.19
C LEU A 100 -20.43 14.80 20.14
N GLY A 101 -19.70 15.76 20.74
CA GLY A 101 -20.02 17.18 20.71
C GLY A 101 -21.35 17.56 21.37
N THR A 102 -21.97 16.64 22.12
CA THR A 102 -23.31 16.83 22.69
C THR A 102 -23.31 17.58 24.03
N ILE A 103 -22.18 17.58 24.74
CA ILE A 103 -22.04 18.09 26.12
C ILE A 103 -20.67 18.77 26.22
N ASP A 104 -20.59 19.89 26.93
CA ASP A 104 -19.32 20.59 27.14
C ASP A 104 -18.42 19.88 28.17
N ARG A 105 -17.13 20.25 28.19
CA ARG A 105 -16.12 19.61 29.04
C ARG A 105 -16.44 19.76 30.53
N THR A 106 -16.89 20.94 30.95
CA THR A 106 -17.14 21.23 32.37
C THR A 106 -18.27 20.35 32.91
N GLU A 107 -19.31 20.14 32.12
CA GLU A 107 -20.39 19.22 32.48
C GLU A 107 -19.95 17.76 32.48
N LEU A 108 -19.12 17.32 31.52
CA LEU A 108 -18.55 15.96 31.54
C LEU A 108 -17.64 15.71 32.76
N GLU A 109 -16.81 16.69 33.12
CA GLU A 109 -15.97 16.65 34.33
C GLU A 109 -16.83 16.51 35.59
N ARG A 110 -17.92 17.29 35.68
CA ARG A 110 -18.88 17.20 36.79
C ARG A 110 -19.54 15.82 36.86
N LEU A 111 -20.03 15.30 35.73
CA LEU A 111 -20.68 13.99 35.67
C LEU A 111 -19.70 12.85 36.02
N PHE A 112 -18.43 12.97 35.61
CA PHE A 112 -17.40 12.00 35.97
C PHE A 112 -17.13 11.98 37.48
N ASP A 113 -16.95 13.15 38.09
CA ASP A 113 -16.60 13.28 39.51
C ASP A 113 -17.76 12.86 40.43
N GLU A 114 -18.99 12.94 39.94
CA GLU A 114 -20.19 12.44 40.62
C GLU A 114 -20.41 10.93 40.44
N GLU A 115 -19.52 10.23 39.73
CA GLU A 115 -19.68 8.81 39.33
C GLU A 115 -21.04 8.56 38.66
N ASN A 116 -21.47 9.51 37.83
CA ASN A 116 -22.83 9.54 37.30
C ASN A 116 -23.02 8.50 36.16
N ASP A 117 -24.09 7.70 36.25
CA ASP A 117 -24.48 6.74 35.20
C ASP A 117 -24.64 7.40 33.81
N GLN A 118 -24.97 8.68 33.77
CA GLN A 118 -25.07 9.46 32.54
C GLN A 118 -23.71 9.60 31.85
N PHE A 119 -22.62 9.88 32.58
CA PHE A 119 -21.28 9.91 32.00
C PHE A 119 -20.96 8.55 31.38
N LYS A 120 -21.19 7.47 32.14
CA LYS A 120 -20.93 6.11 31.67
C LYS A 120 -21.70 5.80 30.38
N ALA A 121 -22.98 6.18 30.30
CA ALA A 121 -23.77 5.99 29.09
C ALA A 121 -23.26 6.81 27.88
N ILE A 122 -22.83 8.06 28.10
CA ILE A 122 -22.22 8.90 27.05
C ILE A 122 -20.91 8.27 26.56
N TYR A 123 -20.10 7.80 27.50
CA TYR A 123 -18.81 7.21 27.22
C TYR A 123 -18.95 5.87 26.47
N GLU A 124 -19.86 4.99 26.91
CA GLU A 124 -20.20 3.74 26.21
C GLU A 124 -20.68 4.01 24.77
N ARG A 125 -21.51 5.03 24.56
CA ARG A 125 -21.96 5.44 23.23
C ARG A 125 -20.82 5.99 22.37
N THR A 126 -19.90 6.72 22.98
CA THR A 126 -18.73 7.25 22.29
C THR A 126 -17.83 6.10 21.83
N CYS A 127 -17.46 5.19 22.73
CA CYS A 127 -16.58 4.06 22.44
C CYS A 127 -17.18 3.05 21.44
N SER A 128 -18.50 3.06 21.25
CA SER A 128 -19.18 2.26 20.23
C SER A 128 -19.34 2.97 18.90
N SER A 129 -19.11 4.29 18.81
CA SER A 129 -19.33 5.07 17.59
C SER A 129 -18.36 4.71 16.46
N GLU A 130 -18.82 4.89 15.21
CA GLU A 130 -18.00 4.75 13.99
C GLU A 130 -16.73 5.61 14.06
N HIS A 131 -16.84 6.84 14.55
CA HIS A 131 -15.72 7.77 14.71
C HIS A 131 -14.66 7.21 15.67
N PHE A 132 -15.06 6.78 16.86
CA PHE A 132 -14.12 6.24 17.85
C PHE A 132 -13.45 4.96 17.36
N GLN A 133 -14.22 4.04 16.76
CA GLN A 133 -13.68 2.80 16.21
C GLN A 133 -12.63 3.05 15.11
N PHE A 134 -12.85 4.05 14.24
CA PHE A 134 -11.84 4.47 13.25
C PHE A 134 -10.58 5.02 13.92
N LEU A 135 -10.72 5.92 14.90
CA LEU A 135 -9.56 6.47 15.61
C LEU A 135 -8.77 5.40 16.35
N MET A 136 -9.46 4.38 16.87
CA MET A 136 -8.81 3.25 17.51
C MET A 136 -8.07 2.37 16.51
N LEU A 137 -8.62 2.13 15.32
CA LEU A 137 -7.86 1.48 14.23
C LEU A 137 -6.59 2.27 13.88
N LEU A 138 -6.69 3.59 13.78
CA LEU A 138 -5.56 4.46 13.50
C LEU A 138 -4.50 4.37 14.59
N ASP A 139 -4.94 4.41 15.85
CA ASP A 139 -4.06 4.28 17.00
C ASP A 139 -3.40 2.90 17.06
N ILE A 140 -4.12 1.82 16.74
CA ILE A 140 -3.52 0.49 16.60
C ILE A 140 -2.52 0.46 15.44
N GLN A 141 -2.82 1.04 14.27
CA GLN A 141 -1.86 1.09 13.16
C GLN A 141 -0.60 1.90 13.53
N GLN A 142 -0.76 3.02 14.25
CA GLN A 142 0.35 3.85 14.73
C GLN A 142 1.17 3.14 15.83
N ARG A 143 0.51 2.39 16.72
CA ARG A 143 1.14 1.58 17.76
C ARG A 143 1.76 0.32 17.25
N ASN A 144 1.17 -0.32 16.25
CA ASN A 144 1.72 -1.51 15.59
C ASN A 144 3.02 -1.17 14.87
N GLY A 145 3.29 0.12 14.66
CA GLY A 145 4.64 0.67 14.65
C GLY A 145 5.37 0.56 15.99
N VAL A 146 5.19 -0.52 16.78
CA VAL A 146 6.05 -0.87 17.92
C VAL A 146 7.48 -1.03 17.40
N TYR A 147 7.60 -1.35 16.11
CA TYR A 147 8.83 -1.56 15.37
C TYR A 147 8.92 -0.49 14.28
N GLN A 148 9.15 0.77 14.66
CA GLN A 148 9.41 1.81 13.67
C GLN A 148 10.79 1.57 13.05
N LEU A 149 10.87 0.66 12.06
CA LEU A 149 12.08 0.39 11.25
C LEU A 149 12.68 1.63 10.54
N ASP A 150 12.13 2.80 10.82
CA ASP A 150 12.43 4.12 10.28
C ASP A 150 13.40 4.89 11.20
N THR A 151 13.63 4.44 12.45
CA THR A 151 14.60 5.08 13.34
C THR A 151 15.98 4.41 13.25
N ASN A 152 17.03 5.20 13.42
CA ASN A 152 18.41 4.68 13.47
C ASN A 152 18.62 3.67 14.62
N GLN A 153 17.77 3.70 15.66
CA GLN A 153 17.83 2.78 16.78
C GLN A 153 17.29 1.41 16.35
N ASP A 154 16.09 1.38 15.79
CA ASP A 154 15.41 0.14 15.34
C ASP A 154 16.20 -0.56 14.23
N LEU A 155 16.79 0.20 13.30
CA LEU A 155 17.69 -0.36 12.29
C LEU A 155 18.88 -1.11 12.91
N ASN A 156 19.43 -0.62 14.02
CA ASN A 156 20.55 -1.25 14.70
C ASN A 156 20.12 -2.40 15.60
N ASP A 157 18.85 -2.49 16.00
CA ASP A 157 18.33 -3.58 16.83
C ASP A 157 18.05 -4.81 15.96
N PHE A 158 17.53 -4.63 14.74
CA PHE A 158 17.17 -5.74 13.84
C PHE A 158 18.21 -6.04 12.76
N TYR A 159 18.98 -5.04 12.33
CA TYR A 159 19.97 -5.19 11.28
C TYR A 159 21.38 -4.90 11.80
N GLU A 160 22.35 -5.53 11.15
CA GLU A 160 23.77 -5.26 11.33
C GLU A 160 24.40 -4.81 10.03
N ARG A 161 25.52 -4.09 10.13
CA ARG A 161 26.30 -3.69 8.97
C ARG A 161 27.37 -4.73 8.69
N PRO A 162 27.37 -5.37 7.52
CA PRO A 162 28.44 -6.29 7.16
C PRO A 162 29.80 -5.57 7.13
N ALA A 163 30.86 -6.27 7.53
CA ALA A 163 32.20 -5.71 7.50
C ALA A 163 32.60 -5.32 6.06
N GLY A 164 32.91 -4.04 5.84
CA GLY A 164 33.31 -3.51 4.53
C GLY A 164 32.15 -3.11 3.61
N ALA A 165 30.90 -3.15 4.09
CA ALA A 165 29.73 -2.65 3.36
C ALA A 165 29.68 -1.11 3.35
N SER A 166 28.98 -0.56 2.35
CA SER A 166 28.70 0.88 2.28
C SER A 166 27.75 1.35 3.39
N ASN A 167 27.63 2.66 3.61
CA ASN A 167 26.81 3.23 4.70
C ASN A 167 25.31 2.93 4.59
N GLU A 168 24.84 2.46 3.45
CA GLU A 168 23.43 2.19 3.15
C GLU A 168 23.12 0.68 3.12
N GLU A 169 24.12 -0.18 3.35
CA GLU A 169 24.00 -1.63 3.25
C GLU A 169 23.86 -2.27 4.64
N TYR A 170 22.81 -3.07 4.79
CA TYR A 170 22.40 -3.71 6.03
C TYR A 170 22.08 -5.18 5.77
N GLN A 171 22.25 -6.00 6.81
CA GLN A 171 21.89 -7.41 6.82
C GLN A 171 21.08 -7.70 8.07
N LEU A 172 20.10 -8.59 7.97
CA LEU A 172 19.33 -9.03 9.13
C LEU A 172 20.23 -9.76 10.13
N LYS A 173 20.13 -9.41 11.42
CA LYS A 173 20.79 -10.17 12.49
C LYS A 173 20.24 -11.58 12.60
N LYS A 174 20.87 -12.40 13.44
CA LYS A 174 20.33 -13.71 13.82
C LYS A 174 18.98 -13.55 14.52
N ILE A 175 18.11 -14.54 14.34
CA ILE A 175 16.69 -14.38 14.72
C ILE A 175 16.59 -14.51 16.23
N GLU A 176 17.46 -15.32 16.82
CA GLU A 176 17.63 -15.47 18.25
C GLU A 176 18.02 -14.14 18.92
N ASP A 177 18.88 -13.35 18.26
CA ASP A 177 19.29 -12.05 18.77
C ASP A 177 18.13 -11.04 18.69
N ILE A 178 17.38 -11.05 17.57
CA ILE A 178 16.18 -10.22 17.38
C ILE A 178 15.10 -10.58 18.40
N ILE A 179 14.78 -11.86 18.55
CA ILE A 179 13.73 -12.36 19.44
C ILE A 179 14.08 -12.16 20.91
N GLY A 180 15.37 -12.12 21.24
CA GLY A 180 15.85 -11.78 22.58
C GLY A 180 15.53 -10.36 23.05
N HIS A 181 15.07 -9.47 22.15
CA HIS A 181 14.58 -8.14 22.51
C HIS A 181 13.12 -8.12 22.97
N PHE A 182 12.40 -9.25 22.86
CA PHE A 182 10.97 -9.36 23.16
C PHE A 182 10.67 -10.28 24.34
N SER A 183 9.42 -10.26 24.77
CA SER A 183 8.90 -10.96 25.93
C SER A 183 7.49 -11.51 25.68
N GLU A 184 6.98 -12.33 26.61
CA GLU A 184 5.59 -12.81 26.61
C GLU A 184 4.58 -11.64 26.59
N SER A 185 4.88 -10.54 27.27
CA SER A 185 4.02 -9.35 27.28
C SER A 185 3.88 -8.70 25.90
N ASP A 186 4.90 -8.82 25.04
CA ASP A 186 4.84 -8.31 23.67
C ASP A 186 3.94 -9.18 22.81
N ALA A 187 3.97 -10.51 23.00
CA ALA A 187 3.06 -11.43 22.35
C ALA A 187 1.60 -11.19 22.78
N ASP A 188 1.35 -11.00 24.08
CA ASP A 188 0.02 -10.66 24.60
C ASP A 188 -0.51 -9.35 23.97
N GLN A 189 0.36 -8.34 23.82
CA GLN A 189 -0.03 -7.08 23.19
C GLN A 189 -0.33 -7.24 21.71
N ILE A 190 0.40 -8.09 20.98
CA ILE A 190 0.10 -8.43 19.58
C ILE A 190 -1.28 -9.09 19.50
N ILE A 191 -1.57 -10.08 20.34
CA ILE A 191 -2.84 -10.79 20.36
C ILE A 191 -3.99 -9.82 20.65
N GLU A 192 -3.84 -8.94 21.63
CA GLU A 192 -4.83 -7.92 21.97
C GLU A 192 -5.08 -6.97 20.79
N ASN A 193 -4.00 -6.43 20.20
CA ASN A 193 -4.11 -5.49 19.08
C ASN A 193 -4.79 -6.14 17.87
N VAL A 194 -4.41 -7.38 17.52
CA VAL A 194 -5.03 -8.09 16.40
C VAL A 194 -6.49 -8.43 16.67
N GLY A 195 -6.83 -8.83 17.90
CA GLY A 195 -8.22 -9.05 18.31
C GLY A 195 -9.08 -7.79 18.18
N GLN A 196 -8.56 -6.64 18.61
CA GLN A 196 -9.24 -5.34 18.44
C GLN A 196 -9.39 -4.96 16.97
N MET A 197 -8.33 -5.06 16.17
CA MET A 197 -8.37 -4.78 14.72
C MET A 197 -9.41 -5.65 14.02
N TYR A 198 -9.38 -6.97 14.25
CA TYR A 198 -10.33 -7.90 13.64
C TYR A 198 -11.76 -7.53 13.97
N ARG A 199 -12.04 -7.20 15.24
CA ARG A 199 -13.37 -6.81 15.69
C ARG A 199 -13.89 -5.57 14.95
N ILE A 200 -13.10 -4.50 14.88
CA ILE A 200 -13.52 -3.28 14.20
C ILE A 200 -13.68 -3.51 12.69
N ILE A 201 -12.71 -4.17 12.06
CA ILE A 201 -12.78 -4.45 10.62
C ILE A 201 -14.01 -5.32 10.31
N SER A 202 -14.35 -6.29 11.16
CA SER A 202 -15.54 -7.13 10.98
C SER A 202 -16.85 -6.34 11.02
N ASN A 203 -16.87 -5.17 11.66
CA ASN A 203 -18.01 -4.26 11.72
C ASN A 203 -18.13 -3.34 10.49
N ILE A 204 -17.15 -3.35 9.57
CA ILE A 204 -17.24 -2.61 8.31
C ILE A 204 -18.31 -3.26 7.42
N GLU A 205 -19.20 -2.47 6.82
CA GLU A 205 -20.16 -2.93 5.82
C GLU A 205 -20.30 -1.95 4.66
N LEU A 206 -20.80 -2.45 3.51
CA LEU A 206 -21.24 -1.57 2.43
C LEU A 206 -22.47 -0.77 2.84
N LYS A 207 -22.51 0.50 2.46
CA LYS A 207 -23.69 1.33 2.69
C LYS A 207 -24.82 0.88 1.77
N THR A 208 -26.03 0.75 2.30
CA THR A 208 -27.19 0.16 1.60
C THR A 208 -27.63 0.94 0.35
N GLU A 209 -27.32 2.24 0.30
CA GLU A 209 -27.60 3.14 -0.82
C GLU A 209 -26.38 3.39 -1.70
N CYS A 210 -25.33 2.56 -1.60
CA CYS A 210 -24.10 2.80 -2.33
C CYS A 210 -24.34 2.66 -3.84
N PRO A 211 -24.10 3.71 -4.64
CA PRO A 211 -24.29 3.67 -6.08
C PRO A 211 -23.12 2.95 -6.79
N THR A 212 -22.15 2.36 -6.08
CA THR A 212 -20.98 1.74 -6.72
C THR A 212 -21.27 0.37 -7.30
N GLN A 213 -20.68 0.08 -8.46
CA GLN A 213 -20.67 -1.25 -9.06
C GLN A 213 -19.72 -2.19 -8.32
N HIS A 214 -18.50 -1.73 -7.97
CA HIS A 214 -17.49 -2.47 -7.20
C HIS A 214 -16.30 -1.58 -6.79
N VAL A 215 -15.50 -2.07 -5.85
CA VAL A 215 -14.20 -1.50 -5.46
C VAL A 215 -13.06 -2.25 -6.17
N LEU A 216 -12.10 -1.51 -6.71
CA LEU A 216 -10.91 -2.02 -7.39
C LEU A 216 -9.64 -1.45 -6.71
N SER A 217 -8.76 -2.32 -6.19
CA SER A 217 -7.38 -1.92 -5.83
C SER A 217 -6.48 -1.98 -7.05
N ILE A 218 -5.63 -0.97 -7.28
CA ILE A 218 -4.63 -0.98 -8.37
C ILE A 218 -3.26 -1.49 -7.89
N GLY A 219 -3.21 -2.08 -6.70
CA GLY A 219 -2.01 -2.72 -6.17
C GLY A 219 -1.41 -1.96 -4.99
N ASP A 220 -0.22 -2.41 -4.59
CA ASP A 220 0.58 -1.81 -3.51
C ASP A 220 -0.12 -1.85 -2.14
N GLU A 221 -1.06 -2.77 -1.97
CA GLU A 221 -1.67 -3.07 -0.68
C GLU A 221 -0.77 -3.89 0.26
N LEU A 222 0.15 -4.72 -0.26
CA LEU A 222 0.94 -5.67 0.51
C LEU A 222 2.42 -5.48 0.22
N HIS A 223 3.27 -5.71 1.22
CA HIS A 223 4.73 -5.63 1.09
C HIS A 223 5.21 -4.26 0.58
N ASP A 224 4.63 -3.20 1.13
CA ASP A 224 4.95 -1.80 0.83
C ASP A 224 5.40 -1.00 2.09
N ARG A 225 5.50 0.33 1.95
CA ARG A 225 6.17 1.28 2.85
C ARG A 225 5.49 1.53 4.20
N MET A 226 4.17 1.39 4.29
CA MET A 226 3.42 1.77 5.50
C MET A 226 2.60 0.62 6.04
N GLY A 227 2.18 0.74 7.30
CA GLY A 227 1.20 -0.16 7.89
C GLY A 227 1.70 -1.59 8.10
N ASP A 228 0.76 -2.52 8.10
CA ASP A 228 0.91 -3.89 8.59
C ASP A 228 0.16 -4.85 7.66
N ASP A 229 0.90 -5.74 6.99
CA ASP A 229 0.32 -6.69 6.03
C ASP A 229 -0.74 -7.61 6.69
N LEU A 230 -0.65 -7.89 7.99
CA LEU A 230 -1.69 -8.64 8.70
C LEU A 230 -3.01 -7.88 8.71
N MET A 231 -2.96 -6.59 9.07
CA MET A 231 -4.11 -5.71 9.09
C MET A 231 -4.70 -5.54 7.68
N VAL A 232 -3.83 -5.39 6.68
CA VAL A 232 -4.24 -5.33 5.27
C VAL A 232 -5.00 -6.60 4.88
N LEU A 233 -4.45 -7.78 5.15
CA LEU A 233 -5.08 -9.05 4.78
C LEU A 233 -6.46 -9.22 5.42
N ILE A 234 -6.62 -8.83 6.69
CA ILE A 234 -7.92 -8.86 7.38
C ILE A 234 -8.90 -7.90 6.70
N PHE A 235 -8.47 -6.68 6.38
CA PHE A 235 -9.29 -5.69 5.68
C PHE A 235 -9.68 -6.13 4.27
N LEU A 236 -8.74 -6.66 3.47
CA LEU A 236 -9.01 -7.17 2.13
C LEU A 236 -10.01 -8.32 2.17
N ASN A 237 -9.87 -9.25 3.12
CA ASN A 237 -10.84 -10.35 3.28
C ASN A 237 -12.22 -9.81 3.64
N ARG A 238 -12.28 -8.80 4.51
CA ARG A 238 -13.55 -8.15 4.81
C ARG A 238 -14.17 -7.49 3.59
N LEU A 239 -13.39 -6.77 2.78
CA LEU A 239 -13.86 -6.20 1.52
C LEU A 239 -14.42 -7.28 0.59
N ILE A 240 -13.76 -8.44 0.48
CA ILE A 240 -14.22 -9.56 -0.34
C ILE A 240 -15.55 -10.15 0.14
N GLU A 241 -15.76 -10.18 1.45
CA GLU A 241 -17.01 -10.65 2.05
C GLU A 241 -18.19 -9.70 1.76
N ILE A 242 -17.96 -8.40 1.89
CA ILE A 242 -19.04 -7.39 1.76
C ILE A 242 -19.25 -6.92 0.33
N ASP A 243 -18.19 -6.93 -0.50
CA ASP A 243 -18.21 -6.63 -1.93
C ASP A 243 -17.74 -7.87 -2.72
N PRO A 244 -18.68 -8.74 -3.15
CA PRO A 244 -18.35 -9.91 -3.96
C PRO A 244 -17.72 -9.59 -5.33
N GLN A 245 -17.78 -8.34 -5.78
CA GLN A 245 -17.18 -7.88 -7.03
C GLN A 245 -15.80 -7.24 -6.82
N PHE A 246 -15.33 -7.13 -5.57
CA PHE A 246 -13.99 -6.62 -5.28
C PHE A 246 -12.92 -7.35 -6.09
N LYS A 247 -12.00 -6.55 -6.63
CA LYS A 247 -10.83 -7.02 -7.37
C LYS A 247 -9.59 -6.25 -6.92
N SER A 248 -8.44 -6.91 -7.04
CA SER A 248 -7.15 -6.25 -6.90
C SER A 248 -6.27 -6.52 -8.12
N ILE A 249 -5.62 -5.48 -8.61
CA ILE A 249 -4.63 -5.58 -9.68
C ILE A 249 -3.27 -5.93 -9.07
N LEU A 250 -2.64 -6.98 -9.60
CA LEU A 250 -1.33 -7.44 -9.17
C LEU A 250 -0.27 -6.36 -9.41
N SER A 251 0.37 -5.91 -8.33
CA SER A 251 1.57 -5.05 -8.38
C SER A 251 2.87 -5.82 -8.16
N ASN A 252 4.01 -5.15 -8.36
CA ASN A 252 5.32 -5.71 -8.02
C ASN A 252 5.45 -5.99 -6.51
N HIS A 253 4.91 -5.11 -5.65
CA HIS A 253 4.92 -5.31 -4.20
C HIS A 253 4.06 -6.52 -3.79
N THR A 254 2.83 -6.58 -4.30
CA THR A 254 1.92 -7.72 -4.05
C THR A 254 2.48 -9.03 -4.59
N LEU A 255 3.12 -9.02 -5.76
CA LEU A 255 3.78 -10.21 -6.32
C LEU A 255 4.89 -10.72 -5.39
N ALA A 256 5.75 -9.82 -4.90
CA ALA A 256 6.81 -10.18 -3.96
C ALA A 256 6.24 -10.77 -2.66
N PHE A 257 5.15 -10.21 -2.12
CA PHE A 257 4.44 -10.80 -0.98
C PHE A 257 4.01 -12.25 -1.25
N ILE A 258 3.34 -12.49 -2.39
CA ILE A 258 2.80 -13.80 -2.76
C ILE A 258 3.92 -14.85 -2.88
N GLU A 259 5.07 -14.45 -3.42
CA GLU A 259 6.24 -15.30 -3.56
C GLU A 259 6.81 -15.70 -2.21
N CYS A 260 7.02 -14.73 -1.31
CA CYS A 260 7.45 -14.99 0.06
C CYS A 260 6.45 -15.91 0.78
N PHE A 261 5.15 -15.66 0.65
CA PHE A 261 4.11 -16.50 1.22
C PHE A 261 4.20 -17.96 0.73
N PHE A 262 4.32 -18.18 -0.58
CA PHE A 262 4.44 -19.53 -1.11
C PHE A 262 5.73 -20.23 -0.71
N LYS A 263 6.84 -19.50 -0.56
CA LYS A 263 8.08 -20.04 0.00
C LYS A 263 7.86 -20.52 1.43
N ILE A 264 7.20 -19.73 2.29
CA ILE A 264 6.85 -20.13 3.67
C ILE A 264 6.01 -21.40 3.66
N GLN A 265 4.95 -21.45 2.83
CA GLN A 265 4.05 -22.60 2.73
C GLN A 265 4.73 -23.88 2.21
N SER A 266 5.87 -23.77 1.53
CA SER A 266 6.61 -24.91 1.02
C SER A 266 7.50 -25.61 2.05
N LYS A 267 7.74 -24.97 3.20
CA LYS A 267 8.59 -25.51 4.26
C LYS A 267 7.83 -26.60 5.02
N SER A 268 8.49 -27.75 5.26
CA SER A 268 7.88 -28.89 5.94
C SER A 268 7.67 -28.68 7.43
N ASP A 269 8.53 -27.86 8.05
CA ASP A 269 8.50 -27.53 9.46
C ASP A 269 8.64 -26.01 9.61
N ILE A 270 7.72 -25.41 10.38
CA ILE A 270 7.80 -24.01 10.78
C ILE A 270 8.72 -23.93 12.00
N GLN A 271 9.88 -23.31 11.83
CA GLN A 271 10.90 -23.10 12.86
C GLN A 271 11.17 -21.61 13.01
N PRO A 272 11.74 -21.16 14.15
CA PRO A 272 12.14 -19.76 14.31
C PRO A 272 12.97 -19.27 13.14
N GLY A 273 12.60 -18.12 12.61
CA GLY A 273 13.17 -17.50 11.43
C GLY A 273 12.47 -17.84 10.13
N VAL A 274 11.54 -18.80 10.05
CA VAL A 274 10.93 -19.22 8.77
C VAL A 274 10.23 -18.10 7.99
N TYR A 275 9.68 -17.08 8.68
CA TYR A 275 9.05 -15.93 8.02
C TYR A 275 10.08 -14.95 7.44
N TRP A 276 11.32 -14.98 7.95
CA TRP A 276 12.45 -14.17 7.47
C TRP A 276 13.41 -14.96 6.57
N ASP A 277 13.44 -16.28 6.75
CA ASP A 277 14.25 -17.27 6.07
C ASP A 277 13.54 -17.83 4.83
N THR A 278 12.61 -17.04 4.28
CA THR A 278 12.32 -17.13 2.85
C THR A 278 13.56 -16.83 2.02
N ASP A 279 14.52 -16.11 2.62
CA ASP A 279 15.73 -15.67 1.97
C ASP A 279 16.97 -15.59 2.90
N ARG A 280 17.17 -16.27 4.06
CA ARG A 280 18.48 -16.05 4.77
C ARG A 280 19.69 -16.54 3.98
N GLU A 281 19.50 -17.45 3.04
CA GLU A 281 20.53 -17.77 2.04
C GLU A 281 20.56 -16.78 0.84
N ASP A 282 19.53 -15.92 0.65
CA ASP A 282 19.31 -15.09 -0.56
C ASP A 282 19.10 -13.55 -0.35
N LEU A 283 18.50 -13.08 0.74
CA LEU A 283 18.29 -11.66 1.10
C LEU A 283 19.64 -10.97 1.20
N GLY A 284 20.64 -11.66 1.76
CA GLY A 284 22.01 -11.18 1.82
C GLY A 284 22.12 -9.76 2.37
N VAL A 285 22.94 -8.94 1.72
CA VAL A 285 23.11 -7.53 2.05
C VAL A 285 22.12 -6.71 1.23
N GLN A 286 21.25 -5.98 1.90
CA GLN A 286 20.24 -5.12 1.29
C GLN A 286 20.48 -3.65 1.58
N THR A 287 19.86 -2.79 0.79
CA THR A 287 19.94 -1.34 0.98
C THR A 287 18.89 -0.85 1.98
N LEU A 288 19.15 0.24 2.70
CA LEU A 288 18.14 0.87 3.57
C LEU A 288 16.80 1.14 2.86
N PRO A 289 16.77 1.64 1.62
CA PRO A 289 15.51 1.82 0.91
C PRO A 289 14.73 0.54 0.63
N TYR A 290 15.40 -0.61 0.50
CA TYR A 290 14.70 -1.89 0.42
C TYR A 290 13.85 -2.10 1.67
N PHE A 291 14.45 -2.02 2.86
CA PHE A 291 13.73 -2.20 4.13
C PHE A 291 12.61 -1.19 4.34
N GLN A 292 12.79 0.06 3.91
CA GLN A 292 11.77 1.09 3.97
C GLN A 292 10.60 0.84 3.02
N THR A 293 10.82 0.16 1.89
CA THR A 293 9.79 -0.12 0.88
C THR A 293 9.09 -1.45 1.08
N SER A 294 9.60 -2.31 1.97
CA SER A 294 9.00 -3.60 2.35
C SER A 294 8.59 -3.66 3.83
N LYS A 295 8.48 -2.50 4.48
CA LYS A 295 8.26 -2.37 5.92
C LYS A 295 7.06 -3.18 6.42
N SER A 296 5.92 -3.08 5.75
CA SER A 296 4.68 -3.78 6.15
C SER A 296 4.82 -5.30 6.21
N PHE A 297 5.58 -5.89 5.29
CA PHE A 297 5.88 -7.31 5.28
C PHE A 297 6.83 -7.69 6.42
N HIS A 298 7.87 -6.89 6.64
CA HIS A 298 8.79 -7.08 7.76
C HIS A 298 8.10 -7.00 9.13
N GLU A 299 7.11 -6.10 9.29
CA GLU A 299 6.29 -6.05 10.50
C GLU A 299 5.47 -7.33 10.70
N LEU A 300 4.86 -7.87 9.63
CA LEU A 300 4.15 -9.14 9.68
C LEU A 300 5.11 -10.27 10.10
N CYS A 301 6.28 -10.37 9.45
CA CYS A 301 7.27 -11.39 9.79
C CYS A 301 7.69 -11.31 11.25
N LEU A 302 7.94 -10.09 11.76
CA LEU A 302 8.32 -9.91 13.16
C LEU A 302 7.23 -10.39 14.12
N LYS A 303 5.97 -10.02 13.89
CA LYS A 303 4.83 -10.45 14.72
C LYS A 303 4.70 -11.96 14.74
N MET A 304 4.82 -12.61 13.57
CA MET A 304 4.72 -14.06 13.49
C MET A 304 5.88 -14.76 14.20
N GLU A 305 7.09 -14.22 14.17
CA GLU A 305 8.22 -14.80 14.92
C GLU A 305 8.10 -14.60 16.44
N ILE A 306 7.60 -13.44 16.89
CA ILE A 306 7.35 -13.18 18.32
C ILE A 306 6.29 -14.15 18.84
N LEU A 307 5.19 -14.32 18.10
CA LEU A 307 4.16 -15.30 18.44
C LEU A 307 4.71 -16.72 18.44
N LEU A 308 5.52 -17.10 17.44
CA LEU A 308 6.13 -18.43 17.40
C LEU A 308 7.01 -18.71 18.62
N ALA A 309 7.73 -17.71 19.11
CA ALA A 309 8.63 -17.83 20.26
C ALA A 309 7.91 -17.84 21.62
N TYR A 310 6.88 -16.99 21.78
CA TYR A 310 6.27 -16.71 23.09
C TYR A 310 4.80 -17.14 23.24
N SER A 311 4.07 -17.35 22.14
CA SER A 311 2.73 -17.97 22.16
C SER A 311 2.50 -18.92 20.96
N PRO A 312 3.04 -20.15 21.00
CA PRO A 312 2.96 -21.09 19.87
C PRO A 312 1.54 -21.50 19.47
N GLU A 313 0.59 -21.52 20.42
CA GLU A 313 -0.81 -21.86 20.14
C GLU A 313 -1.52 -20.75 19.35
N ASP A 314 -1.31 -19.49 19.74
CA ASP A 314 -1.81 -18.34 18.99
C ASP A 314 -1.13 -18.24 17.63
N PHE A 315 0.19 -18.47 17.57
CA PHE A 315 0.94 -18.51 16.32
C PHE A 315 0.28 -19.43 15.29
N GLU A 316 -0.05 -20.67 15.67
CA GLU A 316 -0.65 -21.64 14.75
C GLU A 316 -2.01 -21.14 14.23
N THR A 317 -2.81 -20.56 15.13
CA THR A 317 -4.11 -19.96 14.79
C THR A 317 -3.94 -18.80 13.80
N TYR A 318 -2.99 -17.90 14.04
CA TYR A 318 -2.70 -16.77 13.16
C TYR A 318 -2.09 -17.21 11.82
N HIS A 319 -1.18 -18.18 11.80
CA HIS A 319 -0.62 -18.73 10.58
C HIS A 319 -1.70 -19.34 9.67
N GLN A 320 -2.61 -20.12 10.25
CA GLN A 320 -3.75 -20.69 9.53
C GLN A 320 -4.70 -19.59 9.01
N THR A 321 -4.94 -18.56 9.83
CA THR A 321 -5.77 -17.40 9.45
C THR A 321 -5.17 -16.65 8.27
N ILE A 322 -3.88 -16.29 8.33
CA ILE A 322 -3.14 -15.65 7.23
C ILE A 322 -3.20 -16.52 5.98
N THR A 323 -2.94 -17.82 6.12
CA THR A 323 -2.99 -18.78 5.01
C THR A 323 -4.36 -18.77 4.32
N GLN A 324 -5.44 -18.75 5.10
CA GLN A 324 -6.80 -18.70 4.58
C GLN A 324 -7.13 -17.34 3.96
N CYS A 325 -6.69 -16.25 4.59
CA CYS A 325 -6.85 -14.88 4.09
C CYS A 325 -6.17 -14.70 2.73
N VAL A 326 -4.93 -15.15 2.58
CA VAL A 326 -4.18 -15.07 1.32
C VAL A 326 -4.85 -15.92 0.24
N LYS A 327 -5.24 -17.17 0.55
CA LYS A 327 -5.94 -18.04 -0.42
C LYS A 327 -7.28 -17.44 -0.90
N THR A 328 -7.97 -16.71 -0.03
CA THR A 328 -9.23 -16.03 -0.37
C THR A 328 -8.97 -14.80 -1.21
N TYR A 329 -7.98 -14.00 -0.82
CA TYR A 329 -7.54 -12.81 -1.54
C TYR A 329 -7.03 -13.13 -2.95
N LEU A 330 -6.20 -14.17 -3.12
CA LEU A 330 -5.67 -14.58 -4.42
C LEU A 330 -6.76 -14.81 -5.48
N LYS A 331 -7.95 -15.28 -5.09
CA LYS A 331 -9.09 -15.47 -6.01
C LYS A 331 -9.64 -14.16 -6.61
N ARG A 332 -9.23 -13.02 -6.06
CA ARG A 332 -9.64 -11.68 -6.46
C ARG A 332 -8.52 -10.90 -7.13
N VAL A 333 -7.32 -11.47 -7.19
CA VAL A 333 -6.16 -10.88 -7.87
C VAL A 333 -6.27 -11.10 -9.38
N SER A 334 -6.02 -10.04 -10.13
CA SER A 334 -6.02 -9.98 -11.59
C SER A 334 -4.75 -9.30 -12.09
N LEU A 335 -4.27 -9.63 -13.29
CA LEU A 335 -3.11 -8.93 -13.88
C LEU A 335 -3.48 -7.51 -14.32
N ALA A 336 -4.69 -7.39 -14.86
CA ALA A 336 -5.30 -6.19 -15.39
C ALA A 336 -6.82 -6.40 -15.39
N GLU A 337 -7.60 -5.34 -15.49
CA GLU A 337 -9.05 -5.39 -15.61
C GLU A 337 -9.52 -4.48 -16.75
N VAL A 338 -10.65 -4.85 -17.36
CA VAL A 338 -11.32 -4.00 -18.35
C VAL A 338 -12.64 -3.52 -17.77
N VAL A 339 -12.77 -2.21 -17.62
CA VAL A 339 -14.01 -1.58 -17.14
C VAL A 339 -14.64 -0.72 -18.23
N MET A 340 -15.96 -0.65 -18.24
CA MET A 340 -16.70 0.18 -19.19
C MET A 340 -17.06 1.51 -18.54
N VAL A 341 -16.64 2.62 -19.15
CA VAL A 341 -16.94 3.98 -18.67
C VAL A 341 -17.50 4.79 -19.82
N ASP A 342 -18.73 5.29 -19.68
CA ASP A 342 -19.41 6.04 -20.75
C ASP A 342 -19.40 5.30 -22.11
N HIS A 343 -19.59 3.97 -22.06
CA HIS A 343 -19.51 3.06 -23.20
C HIS A 343 -18.13 2.95 -23.88
N GLN A 344 -17.07 3.47 -23.25
CA GLN A 344 -15.68 3.29 -23.67
C GLN A 344 -15.00 2.22 -22.79
N PRO A 345 -14.30 1.24 -23.38
CA PRO A 345 -13.53 0.29 -22.61
C PRO A 345 -12.24 0.95 -22.09
N MET A 346 -12.00 0.84 -20.79
CA MET A 346 -10.75 1.24 -20.15
C MET A 346 -10.02 0.01 -19.66
N LEU A 347 -8.74 -0.08 -20.00
CA LEU A 347 -7.83 -1.09 -19.49
C LEU A 347 -7.14 -0.53 -18.25
N ILE A 348 -7.30 -1.21 -17.12
CA ILE A 348 -6.70 -0.84 -15.85
C ILE A 348 -5.63 -1.86 -15.50
N SER A 349 -4.41 -1.40 -15.24
CA SER A 349 -3.27 -2.22 -14.80
C SER A 349 -2.49 -1.52 -13.69
N HIS A 350 -1.60 -2.22 -12.99
CA HIS A 350 -0.76 -1.57 -11.98
C HIS A 350 0.30 -0.70 -12.65
N ALA A 351 1.11 -1.32 -13.52
CA ALA A 351 2.11 -0.66 -14.35
C ALA A 351 1.59 -0.35 -15.76
N PRO A 352 2.19 0.62 -16.48
CA PRO A 352 1.87 0.89 -17.87
C PRO A 352 1.97 -0.36 -18.76
N MET A 353 0.88 -0.67 -19.47
CA MET A 353 0.90 -1.71 -20.49
C MET A 353 1.37 -1.17 -21.84
N VAL A 354 2.44 -1.75 -22.39
CA VAL A 354 2.96 -1.43 -23.72
C VAL A 354 2.58 -2.54 -24.68
N MET A 355 1.92 -2.21 -25.80
CA MET A 355 1.49 -3.24 -26.76
C MET A 355 2.69 -3.95 -27.41
N SER A 356 3.55 -3.19 -28.09
CA SER A 356 4.71 -3.71 -28.82
C SER A 356 6.00 -2.99 -28.43
N GLU A 357 7.16 -3.63 -28.63
CA GLU A 357 8.46 -2.98 -28.40
C GLU A 357 8.68 -1.75 -29.31
N SER A 358 7.93 -1.64 -30.41
CA SER A 358 8.02 -0.50 -31.32
C SER A 358 7.33 0.77 -30.81
N ASP A 359 6.60 0.68 -29.69
CA ASP A 359 5.84 1.78 -29.10
C ASP A 359 6.58 2.47 -27.93
N ILE A 360 7.86 2.13 -27.70
CA ILE A 360 8.67 2.58 -26.56
C ILE A 360 9.44 3.87 -26.89
N PRO A 361 9.45 4.90 -26.01
CA PRO A 361 9.97 6.23 -26.32
C PRO A 361 11.44 6.34 -26.69
N ILE A 362 12.34 5.76 -25.89
CA ILE A 362 13.81 5.77 -26.02
C ILE A 362 14.33 4.80 -24.94
N ASN A 363 15.47 4.16 -25.19
CA ASN A 363 16.18 3.23 -24.28
C ASN A 363 15.61 1.81 -24.22
N LYS A 364 15.75 1.08 -25.33
CA LYS A 364 15.42 -0.34 -25.43
C LYS A 364 16.15 -1.20 -24.38
N ASP A 365 17.40 -0.85 -24.05
CA ASP A 365 18.18 -1.58 -23.05
C ASP A 365 17.57 -1.46 -21.65
N TYR A 366 17.05 -0.28 -21.27
CA TYR A 366 16.32 -0.10 -20.02
C TYR A 366 14.98 -0.84 -20.02
N PHE A 367 14.23 -0.80 -21.13
CA PHE A 367 12.99 -1.57 -21.23
C PHE A 367 13.23 -3.08 -21.15
N ASP A 368 14.24 -3.62 -21.82
CA ASP A 368 14.55 -5.05 -21.77
C ASP A 368 14.97 -5.51 -20.36
N GLN A 369 15.38 -4.59 -19.49
CA GLN A 369 15.70 -4.83 -18.07
C GLN A 369 14.50 -4.65 -17.13
N THR A 370 13.55 -3.77 -17.47
CA THR A 370 12.51 -3.31 -16.51
C THR A 370 11.09 -3.55 -16.97
N GLY A 371 10.87 -4.04 -18.20
CA GLY A 371 9.56 -4.15 -18.82
C GLY A 371 9.42 -5.32 -19.78
N ILE A 372 8.18 -5.57 -20.19
CA ILE A 372 7.84 -6.52 -21.25
C ILE A 372 6.63 -6.02 -22.02
N SER A 373 6.67 -6.16 -23.35
CA SER A 373 5.51 -5.79 -24.18
C SER A 373 4.42 -6.85 -24.06
N PHE A 374 3.16 -6.47 -24.24
CA PHE A 374 2.04 -7.40 -24.16
C PHE A 374 2.17 -8.54 -25.18
N GLU A 375 2.69 -8.26 -26.38
CA GLU A 375 2.99 -9.27 -27.40
C GLU A 375 4.02 -10.30 -26.91
N LYS A 376 5.12 -9.83 -26.34
CA LYS A 376 6.22 -10.69 -25.84
C LYS A 376 5.80 -11.45 -24.59
N PHE A 377 4.99 -10.83 -23.73
CA PHE A 377 4.35 -11.48 -22.59
C PHE A 377 3.48 -12.65 -23.05
N CYS A 378 2.57 -12.43 -24.01
CA CYS A 378 1.71 -13.50 -24.55
C CYS A 378 2.52 -14.67 -25.13
N GLN A 379 3.58 -14.36 -25.87
CA GLN A 379 4.46 -15.38 -26.44
C GLN A 379 5.16 -16.22 -25.36
N ARG A 380 5.79 -15.58 -24.39
CA ARG A 380 6.50 -16.28 -23.30
C ARG A 380 5.54 -17.07 -22.41
N TYR A 381 4.36 -16.52 -22.12
CA TYR A 381 3.31 -17.22 -21.40
C TYR A 381 2.87 -18.50 -22.11
N ASN A 382 2.64 -18.46 -23.42
CA ASN A 382 2.24 -19.66 -24.18
C ASN A 382 3.37 -20.69 -24.28
N GLN A 383 4.64 -20.25 -24.34
CA GLN A 383 5.80 -21.13 -24.27
C GLN A 383 5.84 -21.86 -22.93
N TYR A 384 5.65 -21.12 -21.83
CA TYR A 384 5.51 -21.69 -20.48
C TYR A 384 4.37 -22.70 -20.42
N LEU A 385 3.20 -22.34 -20.92
CA LEU A 385 2.02 -23.21 -20.88
C LEU A 385 2.25 -24.51 -21.67
N THR A 386 2.93 -24.43 -22.82
CA THR A 386 3.32 -25.61 -23.61
C THR A 386 4.26 -26.51 -22.81
N TYR A 387 5.27 -25.93 -22.15
CA TYR A 387 6.18 -26.66 -21.27
C TYR A 387 5.43 -27.38 -20.15
N MET A 388 4.50 -26.70 -19.47
CA MET A 388 3.70 -27.26 -18.38
C MET A 388 2.77 -28.39 -18.83
N LYS A 389 2.11 -28.22 -19.98
CA LYS A 389 1.29 -29.28 -20.59
C LYS A 389 2.16 -30.50 -20.99
N GLY A 390 3.44 -30.31 -21.26
CA GLY A 390 4.39 -31.38 -21.54
C GLY A 390 4.84 -32.20 -20.32
N LYS A 391 4.56 -31.73 -19.10
CA LYS A 391 4.93 -32.41 -17.84
C LYS A 391 3.81 -33.34 -17.37
N PRO A 392 4.01 -34.67 -17.31
CA PRO A 392 2.95 -35.62 -16.93
C PRO A 392 2.27 -35.30 -15.60
N GLU A 393 3.05 -34.88 -14.60
CA GLU A 393 2.60 -34.55 -13.25
C GLU A 393 1.85 -33.21 -13.17
N LYS A 394 1.92 -32.36 -14.21
CA LYS A 394 1.24 -31.06 -14.27
C LYS A 394 0.15 -30.99 -15.34
N TYR A 395 0.11 -31.93 -16.27
CA TYR A 395 -0.84 -31.92 -17.40
C TYR A 395 -2.29 -31.74 -16.96
N LEU A 396 -2.74 -32.47 -15.93
CA LEU A 396 -4.14 -32.37 -15.46
C LEU A 396 -4.50 -30.97 -14.94
N LEU A 397 -3.53 -30.24 -14.38
CA LEU A 397 -3.77 -28.89 -13.86
C LEU A 397 -3.84 -27.83 -14.97
N PHE A 398 -3.09 -28.05 -16.07
CA PHE A 398 -2.91 -27.08 -17.15
C PHE A 398 -3.57 -27.44 -18.49
N LYS A 399 -4.15 -28.63 -18.64
CA LYS A 399 -4.74 -29.10 -19.91
C LYS A 399 -5.80 -28.16 -20.47
N ASP A 400 -6.61 -27.58 -19.59
CA ASP A 400 -7.73 -26.71 -19.94
C ASP A 400 -7.37 -25.22 -19.78
N THR A 401 -6.11 -24.92 -19.46
CA THR A 401 -5.64 -23.53 -19.35
C THR A 401 -5.57 -22.91 -20.75
N PRO A 402 -6.23 -21.77 -20.96
CA PRO A 402 -6.33 -21.15 -22.26
C PRO A 402 -5.00 -20.50 -22.69
N GLU A 403 -4.69 -20.62 -23.98
CA GLU A 403 -3.58 -19.89 -24.61
C GLU A 403 -4.00 -18.46 -24.95
N LEU A 404 -3.03 -17.54 -24.84
CA LEU A 404 -3.19 -16.15 -25.24
C LEU A 404 -3.02 -16.02 -26.76
N ASN A 405 -3.84 -15.20 -27.40
CA ASN A 405 -3.80 -15.02 -28.84
C ASN A 405 -4.01 -13.56 -29.18
N LEU A 406 -3.03 -12.95 -29.86
CA LEU A 406 -3.08 -11.55 -30.25
C LEU A 406 -4.20 -11.22 -31.26
N LYS A 407 -4.85 -12.24 -31.85
CA LYS A 407 -6.07 -12.07 -32.65
C LYS A 407 -7.33 -11.92 -31.81
N ASP A 408 -7.31 -12.38 -30.55
CA ASP A 408 -8.41 -12.18 -29.62
C ASP A 408 -8.42 -10.73 -29.13
N SER A 409 -9.55 -10.27 -28.61
CA SER A 409 -9.62 -8.95 -27.98
C SER A 409 -8.69 -8.86 -26.77
N VAL A 410 -8.26 -7.65 -26.42
CA VAL A 410 -7.47 -7.39 -25.20
C VAL A 410 -8.20 -7.92 -23.97
N GLN A 411 -9.50 -7.62 -23.85
CA GLN A 411 -10.36 -8.12 -22.78
C GLN A 411 -10.32 -9.65 -22.67
N THR A 412 -10.49 -10.35 -23.79
CA THR A 412 -10.46 -11.83 -23.81
C THR A 412 -9.12 -12.38 -23.35
N ASN A 413 -8.00 -11.77 -23.75
CA ASN A 413 -6.67 -12.20 -23.28
C ASN A 413 -6.47 -11.91 -21.79
N VAL A 414 -6.95 -10.77 -21.30
CA VAL A 414 -6.93 -10.40 -19.87
C VAL A 414 -7.75 -11.39 -19.04
N GLU A 415 -8.96 -11.73 -19.47
CA GLU A 415 -9.82 -12.72 -18.80
C GLU A 415 -9.12 -14.09 -18.70
N LYS A 416 -8.49 -14.53 -19.79
CA LYS A 416 -7.73 -15.80 -19.84
C LYS A 416 -6.58 -15.85 -18.84
N ILE A 417 -5.78 -14.79 -18.74
CA ILE A 417 -4.64 -14.75 -17.81
C ILE A 417 -5.10 -14.60 -16.35
N ASN A 418 -6.17 -13.82 -16.10
CA ASN A 418 -6.75 -13.67 -14.77
C ASN A 418 -7.27 -15.01 -14.23
N CYS A 419 -7.85 -15.87 -15.07
CA CYS A 419 -8.23 -17.24 -14.66
C CYS A 419 -7.05 -18.10 -14.17
N VAL A 420 -5.82 -17.76 -14.51
CA VAL A 420 -4.61 -18.45 -14.03
C VAL A 420 -4.06 -17.79 -12.78
N ILE A 421 -4.00 -16.46 -12.75
CA ILE A 421 -3.50 -15.71 -11.60
C ILE A 421 -4.41 -15.89 -10.38
N SER A 422 -5.73 -15.91 -10.58
CA SER A 422 -6.68 -16.10 -9.49
C SER A 422 -6.74 -17.54 -8.94
N ASP A 423 -6.00 -18.49 -9.53
CA ASP A 423 -5.89 -19.87 -9.05
C ASP A 423 -4.57 -20.06 -8.30
N PRO A 424 -4.58 -20.25 -6.96
CA PRO A 424 -3.35 -20.34 -6.17
C PRO A 424 -2.40 -21.46 -6.61
N GLN A 425 -2.92 -22.61 -7.08
CA GLN A 425 -2.06 -23.71 -7.51
C GLN A 425 -1.40 -23.40 -8.84
N ARG A 426 -2.16 -22.84 -9.80
CA ARG A 426 -1.61 -22.46 -11.10
C ARG A 426 -0.64 -21.29 -10.99
N LEU A 427 -0.97 -20.30 -10.17
CA LEU A 427 -0.08 -19.17 -9.88
C LEU A 427 1.23 -19.67 -9.25
N LEU A 428 1.18 -20.53 -8.23
CA LEU A 428 2.39 -21.12 -7.64
C LEU A 428 3.30 -21.73 -8.71
N TYR A 429 2.77 -22.50 -9.66
CA TYR A 429 3.58 -23.07 -10.72
C TYR A 429 4.10 -22.05 -11.73
N LEU A 430 3.38 -20.96 -11.94
CA LEU A 430 3.84 -19.86 -12.79
C LEU A 430 5.04 -19.14 -12.14
N LEU A 431 5.09 -19.12 -10.81
CA LEU A 431 6.20 -18.58 -10.02
C LEU A 431 7.35 -19.59 -9.84
N SER A 432 7.08 -20.90 -9.77
CA SER A 432 8.04 -21.92 -9.32
C SER A 432 9.03 -22.45 -10.37
N LEU A 433 8.98 -21.99 -11.62
CA LEU A 433 9.73 -22.62 -12.73
C LEU A 433 10.61 -21.65 -13.48
N ASP A 434 11.91 -21.76 -13.18
CA ASP A 434 13.02 -21.13 -13.89
C ASP A 434 12.96 -19.60 -13.83
N THR A 435 14.07 -18.94 -13.50
CA THR A 435 14.11 -17.48 -13.34
C THR A 435 13.52 -16.74 -14.54
N ALA A 436 13.55 -17.36 -15.73
CA ALA A 436 12.96 -16.84 -16.95
C ALA A 436 11.43 -16.61 -16.92
N ASN A 437 10.61 -17.45 -16.25
CA ASN A 437 9.15 -17.27 -16.24
C ASN A 437 8.68 -16.40 -15.06
N HIS A 438 9.35 -16.47 -13.91
CA HIS A 438 9.17 -15.50 -12.84
C HIS A 438 9.43 -14.08 -13.36
N ASN A 439 10.45 -13.92 -14.21
CA ASN A 439 10.79 -12.64 -14.82
C ASN A 439 9.64 -12.07 -15.68
N ILE A 440 8.76 -12.88 -16.32
CA ILE A 440 7.72 -12.29 -17.18
C ILE A 440 6.59 -11.60 -16.42
N LEU A 441 6.22 -12.09 -15.23
CA LEU A 441 5.25 -11.40 -14.37
C LEU A 441 5.89 -10.16 -13.76
N SER A 442 7.09 -10.30 -13.20
CA SER A 442 7.86 -9.20 -12.61
C SER A 442 8.09 -8.05 -13.61
N LEU A 443 8.53 -8.35 -14.84
CA LEU A 443 8.67 -7.35 -15.91
C LEU A 443 7.34 -6.73 -16.33
N PHE A 444 6.23 -7.46 -16.23
CA PHE A 444 4.92 -6.93 -16.59
C PHE A 444 4.44 -5.91 -15.55
N VAL A 445 4.43 -6.31 -14.27
CA VAL A 445 3.96 -5.46 -13.17
C VAL A 445 5.00 -4.42 -12.74
N GLY A 446 6.25 -4.57 -13.13
CA GLY A 446 7.34 -3.62 -12.88
C GLY A 446 7.60 -2.64 -14.03
N ASN A 447 6.86 -2.72 -15.13
CA ASN A 447 7.09 -1.88 -16.30
C ASN A 447 7.04 -0.38 -15.94
N ARG A 448 8.04 0.38 -16.38
CA ARG A 448 8.13 1.84 -16.16
C ARG A 448 7.98 2.67 -17.43
N ASN A 449 7.83 2.02 -18.58
CA ASN A 449 7.81 2.70 -19.86
C ASN A 449 6.37 2.97 -20.29
N ASP A 450 6.00 4.25 -20.35
CA ASP A 450 4.73 4.68 -20.91
C ASP A 450 4.67 4.41 -22.42
N GLN A 451 3.47 4.10 -22.90
CA GLN A 451 3.23 3.86 -24.32
C GLN A 451 3.18 5.19 -25.10
N GLN A 452 3.85 5.26 -26.25
CA GLN A 452 3.78 6.45 -27.12
C GLN A 452 2.55 6.50 -28.04
N ARG A 453 1.83 5.39 -28.18
CA ARG A 453 0.67 5.24 -29.06
C ARG A 453 -0.55 4.79 -28.24
N PRO A 454 -1.78 5.00 -28.73
CA PRO A 454 -2.95 4.41 -28.09
C PRO A 454 -2.85 2.89 -28.03
N PHE A 455 -3.33 2.30 -26.95
CA PHE A 455 -3.45 0.85 -26.85
C PHE A 455 -4.50 0.34 -27.88
N PRO A 456 -4.25 -0.78 -28.59
CA PRO A 456 -5.16 -1.25 -29.63
C PRO A 456 -6.58 -1.50 -29.15
N GLY A 457 -7.57 -1.39 -30.04
CA GLY A 457 -8.98 -1.65 -29.73
C GLY A 457 -9.70 -0.47 -29.05
N SER A 458 -9.18 0.75 -29.19
CA SER A 458 -9.72 1.98 -28.58
C SER A 458 -9.72 1.97 -27.05
N PHE A 459 -8.90 1.13 -26.42
CA PHE A 459 -8.76 1.09 -24.97
C PHE A 459 -8.01 2.34 -24.48
N LYS A 460 -8.57 3.00 -23.46
CA LYS A 460 -7.80 3.94 -22.64
C LYS A 460 -7.00 3.14 -21.62
N ASN A 461 -5.68 3.26 -21.66
CA ASN A 461 -4.78 2.62 -20.70
C ASN A 461 -4.66 3.50 -19.44
N LEU A 462 -5.14 3.00 -18.31
CA LEU A 462 -5.02 3.63 -16.99
C LEU A 462 -4.15 2.75 -16.11
N HIS A 463 -3.19 3.35 -15.42
CA HIS A 463 -2.28 2.61 -14.54
C HIS A 463 -2.01 3.37 -13.24
N GLY A 464 -1.68 2.64 -12.18
CA GLY A 464 -1.55 3.16 -10.81
C GLY A 464 -0.55 4.30 -10.67
N HIS A 465 0.54 4.26 -11.44
CA HIS A 465 1.55 5.33 -11.43
C HIS A 465 1.16 6.58 -12.24
N ASN A 466 -0.05 6.68 -12.79
CA ASN A 466 -0.47 7.85 -13.56
C ASN A 466 -0.93 8.98 -12.61
N PRO A 467 -0.20 10.12 -12.53
CA PRO A 467 -0.59 11.25 -11.67
C PRO A 467 -1.88 11.95 -12.14
N ALA A 468 -2.36 11.64 -13.34
CA ALA A 468 -3.58 12.20 -13.94
C ALA A 468 -4.78 11.26 -13.85
N LEU A 469 -4.81 10.35 -12.86
CA LEU A 469 -6.00 9.60 -12.46
C LEU A 469 -7.08 10.53 -11.87
N PHE A 470 -7.53 11.52 -12.63
CA PHE A 470 -8.84 12.14 -12.43
C PHE A 470 -9.81 11.43 -13.35
N VAL A 471 -10.80 10.80 -12.73
CA VAL A 471 -11.77 9.97 -13.41
C VAL A 471 -13.17 10.56 -13.18
N GLY A 472 -13.98 10.55 -14.25
CA GLY A 472 -15.27 11.23 -14.34
C GLY A 472 -16.35 10.63 -13.44
N GLU A 473 -17.61 10.96 -13.69
CA GLU A 473 -18.70 10.62 -12.74
C GLU A 473 -18.94 9.10 -12.53
N HIS A 474 -18.40 8.23 -13.41
CA HIS A 474 -18.58 6.78 -13.41
C HIS A 474 -17.39 5.96 -12.92
N VAL A 475 -16.20 6.54 -12.82
CA VAL A 475 -15.06 5.89 -12.17
C VAL A 475 -14.41 6.94 -11.32
N VAL A 476 -14.19 6.61 -10.06
CA VAL A 476 -13.74 7.57 -9.06
C VAL A 476 -12.43 7.06 -8.52
N CYS A 477 -11.36 7.76 -8.85
CA CYS A 477 -10.04 7.42 -8.36
C CYS A 477 -9.75 8.12 -7.05
N ILE A 478 -9.31 7.35 -6.08
CA ILE A 478 -8.94 7.80 -4.76
C ILE A 478 -7.43 8.10 -4.75
N GLU A 479 -7.07 9.27 -4.23
CA GLU A 479 -5.67 9.74 -4.14
C GLU A 479 -4.79 8.77 -3.33
N SER A 480 -3.49 8.71 -3.66
CA SER A 480 -2.47 7.94 -2.92
C SER A 480 -2.28 8.49 -1.51
N ALA A 481 -1.94 7.61 -0.55
CA ALA A 481 -1.60 8.00 0.83
C ALA A 481 -0.42 9.01 0.91
N ASN A 482 0.45 9.04 -0.12
CA ASN A 482 1.60 9.94 -0.21
C ASN A 482 1.30 11.28 -0.91
N ALA A 483 0.09 11.46 -1.47
CA ALA A 483 -0.33 12.72 -2.05
C ALA A 483 -0.54 13.74 -0.92
N GLN A 484 0.46 14.60 -0.68
CA GLN A 484 0.26 15.75 0.19
C GLN A 484 -0.84 16.64 -0.41
N ILE A 485 -2.01 16.64 0.21
CA ILE A 485 -3.05 17.63 -0.06
C ILE A 485 -2.45 18.99 0.29
N LYS A 486 -2.07 19.78 -0.72
CA LYS A 486 -1.86 21.21 -0.50
C LYS A 486 -3.22 21.83 -0.23
N PRO A 487 -3.49 22.38 0.96
CA PRO A 487 -4.77 23.01 1.23
C PRO A 487 -4.87 24.29 0.37
N GLY A 488 -5.89 24.40 -0.48
CA GLY A 488 -6.26 25.69 -1.08
C GLY A 488 -6.54 25.77 -2.58
N HIS A 489 -6.70 24.67 -3.32
CA HIS A 489 -7.16 24.75 -4.71
C HIS A 489 -8.52 24.10 -4.90
N SER A 490 -9.56 24.90 -4.67
CA SER A 490 -10.84 24.71 -5.37
C SER A 490 -10.56 24.85 -6.87
N HIS A 491 -10.39 23.73 -7.58
CA HIS A 491 -10.31 23.76 -9.03
C HIS A 491 -11.71 24.02 -9.59
N SER A 492 -12.04 25.28 -9.83
CA SER A 492 -13.06 25.65 -10.81
C SER A 492 -12.54 25.21 -12.18
N TYR A 493 -13.11 24.14 -12.73
CA TYR A 493 -12.75 23.65 -14.07
C TYR A 493 -13.31 24.59 -15.14
N HIS A 494 -12.45 25.05 -16.04
CA HIS A 494 -12.84 25.63 -17.33
C HIS A 494 -12.54 24.58 -18.42
N PRO A 495 -13.44 24.31 -19.39
CA PRO A 495 -13.37 23.09 -20.21
C PRO A 495 -12.30 23.05 -21.32
N ASP A 496 -11.49 24.11 -21.50
CA ASP A 496 -10.79 24.33 -22.77
C ASP A 496 -9.25 24.41 -22.69
N GLN A 497 -8.61 23.80 -21.69
CA GLN A 497 -7.13 23.75 -21.65
C GLN A 497 -6.61 22.32 -21.57
N GLN A 498 -6.42 21.72 -22.75
CA GLN A 498 -5.43 20.67 -22.98
C GLN A 498 -4.05 21.34 -22.97
N ASP A 499 -3.31 21.26 -21.88
CA ASP A 499 -1.85 21.41 -21.93
C ASP A 499 -1.18 20.55 -20.85
N THR A 500 -0.33 19.67 -21.35
CA THR A 500 0.66 18.79 -20.72
C THR A 500 1.20 19.29 -19.37
N ALA A 501 0.78 18.64 -18.28
CA ALA A 501 1.48 18.72 -17.00
C ALA A 501 2.49 17.57 -16.91
N VAL A 502 3.75 17.86 -17.22
CA VAL A 502 4.88 16.96 -17.00
C VAL A 502 5.36 17.15 -15.56
N ILE A 503 5.05 16.20 -14.68
CA ILE A 503 5.72 16.06 -13.39
C ILE A 503 6.65 14.85 -13.53
N ILE A 504 7.94 15.12 -13.70
CA ILE A 504 8.99 14.09 -13.69
C ILE A 504 9.24 13.74 -12.22
N GLY A 505 8.69 12.62 -11.77
CA GLY A 505 9.19 11.90 -10.60
C GLY A 505 10.11 10.80 -11.11
N GLU A 506 11.42 10.96 -10.96
CA GLU A 506 12.37 9.87 -11.18
C GLU A 506 12.14 8.79 -10.11
N PHE A 507 11.56 7.65 -10.50
CA PHE A 507 11.50 6.43 -9.69
C PHE A 507 12.46 5.41 -10.31
N ASP A 508 13.69 5.36 -9.81
CA ASP A 508 14.74 4.47 -10.34
C ASP A 508 15.24 3.55 -9.21
N TRP A 509 14.72 2.32 -9.14
CA TRP A 509 15.02 1.40 -8.03
C TRP A 509 15.40 -0.04 -8.45
N TYR A 510 15.22 -0.44 -9.71
CA TYR A 510 15.45 -1.86 -10.10
C TYR A 510 16.87 -2.17 -10.61
N THR A 511 17.70 -1.17 -10.87
CA THR A 511 18.94 -1.35 -11.66
C THR A 511 20.16 -1.86 -10.88
N LYS A 512 20.01 -2.28 -9.60
CA LYS A 512 21.16 -2.74 -8.77
C LYS A 512 21.15 -4.20 -8.35
N ILE A 513 20.11 -4.98 -8.68
CA ILE A 513 20.02 -6.38 -8.22
C ILE A 513 20.67 -7.38 -9.19
N GLU A 514 20.87 -7.06 -10.48
CA GLU A 514 21.44 -8.03 -11.45
C GLU A 514 22.97 -7.96 -11.69
N THR A 515 23.70 -6.98 -11.14
CA THR A 515 25.13 -6.77 -11.50
C THR A 515 26.16 -7.49 -10.63
N ARG A 516 25.84 -8.67 -10.07
CA ARG A 516 26.83 -9.52 -9.35
C ARG A 516 27.16 -10.85 -10.02
N LEU A 517 26.87 -11.02 -11.30
CA LEU A 517 27.35 -12.17 -12.08
C LEU A 517 27.96 -11.73 -13.41
N LYS A 518 29.21 -11.24 -13.36
CA LYS A 518 30.36 -11.64 -14.22
C LYS A 518 31.47 -10.58 -14.27
N ASP A 519 32.65 -11.01 -13.84
CA ASP A 519 34.01 -10.56 -14.21
C ASP A 519 34.66 -9.37 -13.43
N PRO A 520 35.77 -9.58 -12.68
CA PRO A 520 36.43 -8.54 -11.87
C PRO A 520 37.44 -7.62 -12.59
N ALA A 521 37.56 -7.62 -13.92
CA ALA A 521 38.78 -7.14 -14.59
C ALA A 521 38.72 -5.80 -15.34
N SER A 522 37.61 -5.08 -15.40
CA SER A 522 37.58 -3.75 -16.06
C SER A 522 36.49 -2.90 -15.44
N ILE A 523 36.76 -1.73 -14.86
CA ILE A 523 36.93 -0.50 -15.63
C ILE A 523 37.60 0.54 -14.72
N THR A 524 38.77 1.01 -15.12
CA THR A 524 39.31 2.32 -14.74
C THR A 524 38.77 3.34 -15.74
N GLY A 525 38.03 4.36 -15.28
CA GLY A 525 37.47 5.37 -16.17
C GLY A 525 37.04 6.65 -15.45
N LYS A 526 37.72 7.75 -15.80
CA LYS A 526 37.52 9.12 -15.27
C LYS A 526 36.14 9.68 -15.63
N ILE A 527 35.49 10.31 -14.65
CA ILE A 527 34.29 11.13 -14.84
C ILE A 527 34.69 12.49 -15.40
N SER A 528 34.06 12.91 -16.50
CA SER A 528 34.10 14.30 -17.02
C SER A 528 32.71 14.90 -16.86
N VAL A 529 32.61 16.03 -16.16
CA VAL A 529 31.36 16.77 -15.91
C VAL A 529 31.07 17.72 -17.08
N PHE A 530 29.86 17.66 -17.65
CA PHE A 530 29.33 18.68 -18.56
C PHE A 530 28.12 19.37 -17.93
N VAL A 531 28.17 20.71 -17.86
CA VAL A 531 27.07 21.59 -17.43
C VAL A 531 26.41 22.16 -18.68
N SER A 532 25.07 22.11 -18.75
CA SER A 532 24.27 22.71 -19.84
C SER A 532 23.47 23.92 -19.32
N PRO A 533 23.41 25.05 -20.05
CA PRO A 533 22.75 26.29 -19.61
C PRO A 533 21.26 26.38 -20.02
N GLN A 534 20.44 26.92 -19.12
CA GLN A 534 19.03 27.22 -19.33
C GLN A 534 18.79 28.38 -20.32
N LYS A 535 17.78 28.22 -21.19
CA LYS A 535 17.13 29.32 -21.94
C LYS A 535 15.91 29.79 -21.17
N VAL A 536 15.83 31.10 -20.91
CA VAL A 536 14.62 31.78 -20.44
C VAL A 536 14.06 32.62 -21.59
N SER A 537 12.75 32.57 -21.80
CA SER A 537 12.03 33.51 -22.65
C SER A 537 10.82 34.09 -21.92
N SER A 538 10.71 35.42 -21.90
CA SER A 538 9.43 36.11 -22.00
C SER A 538 9.61 37.53 -22.57
N LYS A 539 8.77 37.84 -23.57
CA LYS A 539 8.35 39.18 -24.03
C LYS A 539 7.32 39.71 -23.00
N ARG A 540 6.94 40.98 -22.82
CA ARG A 540 7.06 42.29 -23.50
C ARG A 540 6.42 43.30 -22.51
N SER A 541 6.88 44.55 -22.44
CA SER A 541 6.11 45.77 -22.76
C SER A 541 6.78 47.04 -22.19
N TYR A 542 6.83 48.04 -23.09
CA TYR A 542 6.90 49.50 -22.96
C TYR A 542 7.21 50.15 -21.60
N ASP A 543 8.25 50.98 -21.54
CA ASP A 543 8.11 52.44 -21.62
C ASP A 543 9.47 53.18 -21.66
N ASN A 544 9.55 54.12 -22.60
CA ASN A 544 10.19 55.44 -22.65
C ASN A 544 11.55 55.77 -22.00
N ASP A 545 12.37 56.35 -22.89
CA ASP A 545 13.10 57.62 -22.79
C ASP A 545 14.42 57.76 -22.02
N ASN A 546 15.31 58.49 -22.72
CA ASN A 546 16.47 59.27 -22.28
C ASN A 546 17.73 58.50 -21.87
N GLU A 547 18.94 58.96 -22.11
CA GLU A 547 19.58 59.89 -23.04
C GLU A 547 21.08 59.69 -22.76
N ASN A 548 21.91 59.89 -23.78
CA ASN A 548 23.26 60.46 -23.69
C ASN A 548 24.42 59.72 -22.97
N ASP A 549 25.37 59.37 -23.84
CA ASP A 549 26.75 59.85 -23.82
C ASP A 549 27.80 59.29 -22.84
N SER A 550 28.67 58.49 -23.48
CA SER A 550 30.07 58.86 -23.77
C SER A 550 31.20 58.25 -22.94
N ASN A 551 32.24 57.88 -23.72
CA ASN A 551 33.67 57.81 -23.39
C ASN A 551 34.25 56.52 -22.76
N LEU A 552 34.81 55.69 -23.65
CA LEU A 552 36.24 55.29 -23.80
C LEU A 552 37.22 55.53 -22.60
N PRO A 553 38.40 54.86 -22.53
CA PRO A 553 38.89 53.70 -23.27
C PRO A 553 39.66 52.62 -22.46
N ASN A 554 39.87 51.47 -23.13
CA ASN A 554 41.01 50.55 -23.09
C ASN A 554 42.17 50.81 -22.12
N THR A 555 42.65 49.74 -21.46
CA THR A 555 44.08 49.35 -21.55
C THR A 555 44.35 47.89 -21.17
N LYS A 556 45.22 47.27 -22.00
CA LYS A 556 46.22 46.20 -21.73
C LYS A 556 45.69 44.79 -21.45
N LYS A 557 45.82 43.84 -22.39
CA LYS A 557 47.01 43.07 -22.85
C LYS A 557 47.67 42.18 -21.78
N ASN A 558 47.84 40.93 -22.21
CA ASN A 558 48.66 39.82 -21.69
C ASN A 558 48.04 39.16 -20.44
N LYS A 559 47.78 37.85 -20.38
CA LYS A 559 48.30 36.70 -21.14
C LYS A 559 47.22 35.63 -21.21
#